data_AF-A0A2I1HI67-F1
#
_entry.id   AF-A0A2I1HI67-F1
#
_cell.length_a   1.000
_cell.length_b   1.000
_cell.length_c   1.000
_cell.angle_alpha   90.00
_cell.angle_beta   90.00
_cell.angle_gamma   90.00
#
_symmetry.space_group_name_H-M   'P 1'
#
loop_
_entity.id
_entity.type
_entity.pdbx_description
1 polymer ?
#
loop_
_entity_poly.entity_id
_entity_poly.type
_entity_poly.pdbx_seq_one_letter_code
_entity_poly.pdbx_strand_id
1 'polypeptide(L)'
;METLCNELKVEIFRYAFIPIALVLLNRNWYSTFQDPHARAEWIIYKYGRAHALFHAIRLGNHFVTVEVVQILAKKAIILRYFMQRLMIQFGTYDPKLIKLIEMRSRYNINTDIPPWASELPLPISIKLLAEASNKRE
;
A
#
# COMPACT_ATOMS: atom_id res chain seq x y z
N MET A 1 21.89 19.91 -0.68
CA MET A 1 20.72 19.12 -0.22
C MET A 1 20.80 18.74 1.26
N GLU A 2 22.01 18.65 1.83
CA GLU A 2 22.22 18.43 3.28
C GLU A 2 21.64 19.56 4.16
N THR A 3 21.48 20.74 3.59
CA THR A 3 20.93 21.94 4.26
C THR A 3 19.40 22.03 4.26
N LEU A 4 18.69 21.18 3.51
CA LEU A 4 17.23 21.22 3.47
C LEU A 4 16.66 20.55 4.72
N CYS A 5 15.78 21.23 5.45
CA CYS A 5 15.11 20.63 6.62
C CYS A 5 14.23 19.44 6.20
N ASN A 6 13.97 18.53 7.14
CA ASN A 6 13.24 17.30 6.86
C ASN A 6 11.81 17.55 6.37
N GLU A 7 11.14 18.58 6.89
CA GLU A 7 9.77 18.95 6.50
C GLU A 7 9.70 19.29 5.01
N LEU A 8 10.63 20.11 4.52
CA LEU A 8 10.70 20.46 3.10
C LEU A 8 11.08 19.25 2.23
N LYS A 9 11.92 18.33 2.73
CA LYS A 9 12.20 17.08 2.02
C LYS A 9 10.93 16.25 1.86
N VAL A 10 10.14 16.09 2.91
CA VAL A 10 8.86 15.36 2.86
C VAL A 10 7.88 16.04 1.90
N GLU A 11 7.80 17.37 1.94
CA GLU A 11 6.95 18.14 1.02
C GLU A 11 7.34 17.90 -0.43
N ILE A 12 8.63 18.02 -0.78
CA ILE A 12 9.12 17.74 -2.13
C ILE A 12 8.86 16.28 -2.52
N PHE A 13 9.15 15.35 -1.61
CA PHE A 13 8.95 13.92 -1.82
C PHE A 13 7.48 13.60 -2.15
N ARG A 14 6.52 14.30 -1.52
CA ARG A 14 5.07 14.14 -1.78
C ARG A 14 4.70 14.37 -3.24
N TYR A 15 5.38 15.28 -3.95
CA TYR A 15 5.12 15.58 -5.37
C TYR A 15 5.93 14.71 -6.34
N ALA A 16 6.78 13.81 -5.84
CA ALA A 16 7.57 12.94 -6.69
C ALA A 16 6.66 12.02 -7.53
N PHE A 17 6.84 12.04 -8.86
CA PHE A 17 6.07 11.15 -9.73
C PHE A 17 6.37 9.68 -9.42
N ILE A 18 7.64 9.32 -9.22
CA ILE A 18 8.07 7.98 -8.79
C ILE A 18 9.12 8.11 -7.68
N PRO A 19 8.80 7.77 -6.42
CA PRO A 19 9.71 7.88 -5.27
C PRO A 19 11.06 7.21 -5.46
N ILE A 20 11.09 6.06 -6.15
CA ILE A 20 12.33 5.30 -6.33
C ILE A 20 13.38 6.10 -7.11
N ALA A 21 12.96 6.96 -8.04
CA ALA A 21 13.89 7.79 -8.81
C ALA A 21 14.64 8.75 -7.88
N LEU A 22 13.95 9.38 -6.91
CA LEU A 22 14.59 10.26 -5.92
C LEU A 22 15.51 9.47 -4.99
N VAL A 23 15.06 8.31 -4.52
CA VAL A 23 15.83 7.43 -3.64
C VAL A 23 17.18 7.04 -4.25
N LEU A 24 17.21 6.77 -5.56
CA LEU A 24 18.43 6.38 -6.26
C LEU A 24 19.43 7.53 -6.45
N LEU A 25 19.00 8.79 -6.34
CA LEU A 25 19.87 9.95 -6.52
C LEU A 25 20.84 10.15 -5.35
N ASN A 26 20.40 9.96 -4.10
CA ASN A 26 21.27 10.08 -2.92
C ASN A 26 20.67 9.47 -1.64
N ARG A 27 21.54 9.34 -0.62
CA ARG A 27 21.18 8.82 0.70
C ARG A 27 20.17 9.67 1.47
N ASN A 28 20.14 10.99 1.27
CA ASN A 28 19.17 11.86 1.95
C ASN A 28 17.73 11.54 1.52
N TRP A 29 17.49 11.32 0.21
CA TRP A 29 16.19 10.89 -0.28
C TRP A 29 15.84 9.48 0.12
N TYR A 30 16.82 8.58 0.19
CA TYR A 30 16.62 7.26 0.78
C TYR A 30 16.14 7.38 2.24
N SER A 31 16.78 8.22 3.06
CA SER A 31 16.34 8.47 4.44
C SER A 31 14.92 9.04 4.51
N THR A 32 14.55 9.96 3.62
CA THR A 32 13.17 10.47 3.51
C THR A 32 12.19 9.37 3.10
N PHE A 33 12.56 8.47 2.18
CA PHE A 33 11.73 7.33 1.82
C PHE A 33 11.56 6.33 2.97
N GLN A 34 12.57 6.15 3.81
CA GLN A 34 12.46 5.26 4.97
C GLN A 34 11.46 5.77 6.01
N ASP A 35 11.22 7.09 6.10
CA ASP A 35 10.19 7.66 6.96
C ASP A 35 8.79 7.15 6.57
N PRO A 36 8.08 6.41 7.46
CA PRO A 36 6.76 5.90 7.18
C PRO A 36 5.71 7.01 7.00
N HIS A 37 5.90 8.19 7.62
CA HIS A 37 5.02 9.33 7.42
C HIS A 37 5.14 9.89 6.00
N ALA A 38 6.36 10.06 5.50
CA ALA A 38 6.61 10.50 4.13
C ALA A 38 5.97 9.57 3.09
N ARG A 39 6.12 8.24 3.26
CA ARG A 39 5.49 7.23 2.39
C ARG A 39 3.96 7.29 2.44
N ALA A 40 3.38 7.39 3.63
CA ALA A 40 1.94 7.47 3.81
C ALA A 40 1.35 8.76 3.21
N GLU A 41 2.02 9.90 3.40
CA GLU A 41 1.63 11.18 2.82
C GLU A 41 1.69 11.16 1.30
N TRP A 42 2.79 10.65 0.74
CA TRP A 42 2.95 10.53 -0.71
C TRP A 42 1.84 9.68 -1.34
N ILE A 43 1.50 8.53 -0.73
CA ILE A 43 0.51 7.64 -1.34
C ILE A 43 -0.92 8.15 -1.21
N ILE A 44 -1.24 8.84 -0.11
CA ILE A 44 -2.52 9.53 0.05
C ILE A 44 -2.64 10.68 -0.95
N TYR A 45 -1.57 11.47 -1.12
CA TYR A 45 -1.55 12.56 -2.08
C TYR A 45 -1.75 12.05 -3.51
N LYS A 46 -1.06 10.96 -3.89
CA LYS A 46 -1.09 10.43 -5.25
C LYS A 46 -2.40 9.74 -5.65
N TYR A 47 -3.01 8.97 -4.73
CA TYR A 47 -4.17 8.12 -5.06
C TYR A 47 -5.46 8.49 -4.32
N GLY A 48 -5.38 9.44 -3.38
CA GLY A 48 -6.48 9.80 -2.51
C GLY A 48 -6.71 8.82 -1.36
N ARG A 49 -7.41 9.30 -0.33
CA ARG A 49 -7.66 8.55 0.92
C ARG A 49 -8.39 7.23 0.73
N ALA A 50 -9.26 7.11 -0.27
CA ALA A 50 -10.06 5.90 -0.50
C ALA A 50 -9.26 4.75 -1.15
N HIS A 51 -8.26 5.06 -1.96
CA HIS A 51 -7.48 4.07 -2.71
C HIS A 51 -6.06 3.85 -2.15
N ALA A 52 -5.62 4.70 -1.22
CA ALA A 52 -4.27 4.65 -0.65
C ALA A 52 -3.84 3.25 -0.19
N LEU A 53 -4.71 2.51 0.52
CA LEU A 53 -4.38 1.16 1.03
C LEU A 53 -4.23 0.11 -0.09
N PHE A 54 -5.07 0.15 -1.12
CA PHE A 54 -4.93 -0.73 -2.29
C PHE A 54 -3.60 -0.51 -2.98
N HIS A 55 -3.25 0.76 -3.23
CA HIS A 55 -1.99 1.09 -3.91
C HIS A 55 -0.78 0.81 -3.02
N ALA A 56 -0.86 0.98 -1.70
CA ALA A 56 0.24 0.69 -0.78
C ALA A 56 0.69 -0.76 -0.89
N ILE A 57 -0.27 -1.67 -0.86
CA ILE A 57 0.00 -3.11 -0.94
C ILE A 57 0.48 -3.49 -2.33
N ARG A 58 -0.09 -2.90 -3.38
CA ARG A 58 0.34 -3.15 -4.77
C ARG A 58 1.79 -2.70 -5.04
N LEU A 59 2.32 -1.74 -4.30
CA LEU A 59 3.72 -1.32 -4.39
C LEU A 59 4.69 -2.31 -3.71
N GLY A 60 4.15 -3.32 -3.01
CA GLY A 60 4.90 -4.45 -2.48
C GLY A 60 5.63 -4.18 -1.17
N ASN A 61 6.32 -5.21 -0.70
CA ASN A 61 6.84 -5.32 0.67
C ASN A 61 7.96 -4.32 0.99
N HIS A 62 8.64 -3.79 -0.02
CA HIS A 62 9.62 -2.72 0.17
C HIS A 62 8.97 -1.37 0.49
N PHE A 63 7.72 -1.17 0.08
CA PHE A 63 6.99 0.07 0.31
C PHE A 63 6.12 -0.01 1.56
N VAL A 64 5.34 -1.08 1.71
CA VAL A 64 4.35 -1.22 2.78
C VAL A 64 4.97 -1.88 4.01
N THR A 65 5.09 -1.14 5.11
CA THR A 65 5.49 -1.66 6.43
C THR A 65 4.34 -1.54 7.42
N VAL A 66 4.48 -2.15 8.60
CA VAL A 66 3.46 -2.08 9.66
C VAL A 66 3.22 -0.63 10.09
N GLU A 67 4.27 0.20 10.16
CA GLU A 67 4.19 1.62 10.52
C GLU A 67 3.45 2.42 9.45
N VAL A 68 3.76 2.19 8.17
CA VAL A 68 3.04 2.83 7.05
C VAL A 68 1.56 2.46 7.10
N VAL A 69 1.25 1.18 7.34
CA VAL A 69 -0.13 0.68 7.46
C VAL A 69 -0.85 1.30 8.65
N GLN A 70 -0.18 1.45 9.80
CA GLN A 70 -0.77 2.09 10.97
C GLN A 70 -1.11 3.56 10.71
N ILE A 71 -0.25 4.30 10.00
CA ILE A 71 -0.51 5.70 9.63
C ILE A 71 -1.65 5.77 8.60
N LEU A 72 -1.62 4.92 7.58
CA LEU A 72 -2.66 4.84 6.56
C LEU A 72 -3.99 4.42 7.16
N ALA A 73 -4.04 3.48 8.09
CA ALA A 73 -5.27 3.09 8.77
C ALA A 73 -5.93 4.27 9.46
N LYS A 74 -5.16 5.21 10.03
CA LYS A 74 -5.68 6.43 10.66
C LYS A 74 -6.17 7.46 9.63
N LYS A 75 -5.42 7.67 8.55
CA LYS A 75 -5.65 8.77 7.59
C LYS A 75 -6.48 8.40 6.36
N ALA A 76 -6.47 7.13 5.95
CA ALA A 76 -7.16 6.58 4.80
C ALA A 76 -8.53 6.01 5.18
N ILE A 77 -9.36 5.81 4.15
CA ILE A 77 -10.66 5.16 4.29
C ILE A 77 -10.45 3.66 4.05
N ILE A 78 -10.77 2.85 5.05
CA ILE A 78 -10.75 1.38 4.92
C ILE A 78 -12.08 0.95 4.31
N LEU A 79 -12.10 0.72 3.00
CA LEU A 79 -13.33 0.31 2.32
C LEU A 79 -13.69 -1.14 2.68
N ARG A 80 -14.99 -1.43 2.82
CA ARG A 80 -15.49 -2.81 3.01
C ARG A 80 -15.03 -3.73 1.87
N TYR A 81 -15.09 -3.22 0.65
CA TYR A 81 -14.62 -3.94 -0.54
C TYR A 81 -13.13 -4.28 -0.47
N PHE A 82 -12.30 -3.35 0.01
CA PHE A 82 -10.87 -3.60 0.23
C PHE A 82 -10.65 -4.79 1.18
N MET A 83 -11.33 -4.80 2.33
CA MET A 83 -11.19 -5.90 3.29
C MET A 83 -11.68 -7.23 2.74
N GLN A 84 -12.78 -7.24 2.01
CA GLN A 84 -13.28 -8.46 1.36
C GLN A 84 -12.26 -9.02 0.37
N ARG A 85 -11.68 -8.17 -0.48
CA ARG A 85 -10.65 -8.58 -1.44
C ARG A 85 -9.37 -9.04 -0.73
N LEU A 86 -8.93 -8.34 0.32
CA LEU A 86 -7.78 -8.71 1.14
C LEU A 86 -7.96 -10.12 1.71
N MET A 87 -9.11 -10.43 2.30
CA MET A 87 -9.38 -11.75 2.89
C MET A 87 -9.42 -12.88 1.85
N ILE A 88 -9.90 -12.60 0.64
CA ILE A 88 -9.97 -13.59 -0.45
C ILE A 88 -8.58 -13.84 -1.07
N GLN A 89 -7.72 -12.82 -1.08
CA GLN A 89 -6.51 -12.79 -1.91
C GLN A 89 -5.20 -12.85 -1.11
N PHE A 90 -5.26 -13.04 0.21
CA PHE A 90 -4.10 -13.18 1.10
C PHE A 90 -3.68 -14.65 1.29
N GLY A 91 -2.37 -14.94 1.34
CA GLY A 91 -1.83 -16.28 1.65
C GLY A 91 -1.86 -17.26 0.48
N THR A 92 -1.40 -18.51 0.65
CA THR A 92 -1.31 -19.50 -0.45
C THR A 92 -2.66 -19.78 -1.13
N TYR A 93 -2.71 -19.56 -2.45
CA TYR A 93 -3.94 -19.59 -3.25
C TYR A 93 -4.27 -20.98 -3.81
N ASP A 94 -5.56 -21.29 -3.92
CA ASP A 94 -6.07 -22.27 -4.90
C ASP A 94 -6.39 -21.53 -6.21
N PRO A 95 -5.63 -21.79 -7.29
CA PRO A 95 -5.86 -21.17 -8.61
C PRO A 95 -7.29 -21.37 -9.13
N LYS A 96 -7.97 -22.46 -8.75
CA LYS A 96 -9.35 -22.73 -9.16
C LYS A 96 -10.34 -21.76 -8.52
N LEU A 97 -10.17 -21.40 -7.25
CA LEU A 97 -11.06 -20.50 -6.53
C LEU A 97 -10.99 -19.07 -7.08
N ILE A 98 -9.78 -18.59 -7.40
CA ILE A 98 -9.60 -17.28 -8.03
C ILE A 98 -10.21 -17.28 -9.42
N LYS A 99 -9.93 -18.31 -10.23
CA LYS A 99 -10.52 -18.45 -11.56
C LYS A 99 -12.04 -18.41 -11.52
N LEU A 100 -12.68 -19.03 -10.51
CA LEU A 100 -14.13 -18.96 -10.31
C LEU A 100 -14.63 -17.56 -9.90
N ILE A 101 -13.90 -16.84 -9.04
CA ILE A 101 -14.23 -15.48 -8.60
C ILE A 101 -14.03 -14.44 -9.73
N GLU A 102 -12.99 -14.61 -10.53
CA GLU A 102 -12.67 -13.79 -11.70
C GLU A 102 -13.60 -14.10 -12.88
N MET A 103 -13.92 -15.38 -13.11
CA MET A 103 -14.98 -15.79 -14.04
C MET A 103 -16.34 -15.25 -13.63
N ARG A 104 -16.59 -14.99 -12.34
CA ARG A 104 -17.81 -14.28 -11.92
C ARG A 104 -17.77 -12.79 -12.29
N SER A 105 -16.58 -12.20 -12.44
CA SER A 105 -16.38 -10.79 -12.82
C SER A 105 -16.24 -10.55 -14.34
N ARG A 106 -16.36 -11.63 -15.16
CA ARG A 106 -16.24 -11.78 -16.63
C ARG A 106 -15.65 -10.65 -17.48
N TYR A 107 -14.76 -11.10 -18.38
CA TYR A 107 -14.08 -10.37 -19.47
C TYR A 107 -12.96 -9.44 -19.00
N ASN A 108 -11.82 -10.01 -18.61
CA ASN A 108 -10.56 -9.39 -19.00
C ASN A 108 -9.46 -10.44 -19.18
N ILE A 109 -9.16 -10.66 -20.46
CA ILE A 109 -7.90 -11.04 -21.11
C ILE A 109 -6.70 -11.17 -20.17
N ASN A 110 -6.07 -12.35 -20.22
CA ASN A 110 -4.70 -12.70 -19.86
C ASN A 110 -4.09 -12.00 -18.65
N THR A 111 -3.80 -12.77 -17.59
CA THR A 111 -2.46 -12.83 -17.01
C THR A 111 -2.41 -13.79 -15.82
N ASP A 112 -1.38 -14.63 -15.77
CA ASP A 112 -0.90 -15.34 -14.57
C ASP A 112 -0.36 -14.38 -13.49
N ILE A 113 -0.99 -13.21 -13.28
CA ILE A 113 -0.57 -12.28 -12.25
C ILE A 113 -1.12 -12.81 -10.92
N PRO A 114 -0.26 -13.11 -9.93
CA PRO A 114 -0.70 -13.53 -8.62
C PRO A 114 -1.58 -12.43 -7.99
N PRO A 115 -2.55 -12.78 -7.13
CA PRO A 115 -3.43 -11.81 -6.50
C PRO A 115 -2.66 -10.67 -5.83
N TRP A 116 -3.16 -9.44 -5.87
CA TRP A 116 -2.39 -8.27 -5.39
C TRP A 116 -1.99 -8.29 -3.90
N ALA A 117 -2.68 -9.08 -3.06
CA ALA A 117 -2.37 -9.23 -1.62
C ALA A 117 -1.65 -10.56 -1.29
N SER A 118 -1.21 -11.25 -2.34
CA SER A 118 -0.64 -12.58 -2.33
C SER A 118 0.52 -12.70 -1.34
N GLU A 119 1.55 -11.92 -1.60
CA GLU A 119 2.83 -11.98 -0.91
C GLU A 119 2.87 -11.03 0.30
N LEU A 120 1.71 -10.54 0.74
CA LEU A 120 1.62 -9.60 1.84
C LEU A 120 2.15 -10.28 3.12
N PRO A 121 3.07 -9.65 3.87
CA PRO A 121 3.55 -10.18 5.13
C PRO A 121 2.40 -10.34 6.13
N LEU A 122 2.38 -11.47 6.82
CA LEU A 122 1.38 -11.77 7.86
C LEU A 122 1.23 -10.65 8.92
N PRO A 123 2.31 -10.00 9.41
CA PRO A 123 2.14 -8.89 10.35
C PRO A 123 1.32 -7.72 9.80
N ILE A 124 1.44 -7.46 8.48
CA ILE A 124 0.70 -6.38 7.82
C ILE A 124 -0.78 -6.74 7.67
N SER A 125 -1.09 -7.98 7.28
CA SER A 125 -2.49 -8.41 7.15
C SER A 125 -3.21 -8.43 8.51
N ILE A 126 -2.55 -8.93 9.57
CA ILE A 126 -3.07 -8.89 10.94
C ILE A 126 -3.34 -7.44 11.35
N LYS A 127 -2.40 -6.53 11.09
CA LYS A 127 -2.56 -5.10 11.44
C LYS A 127 -3.76 -4.48 10.72
N LEU A 128 -3.94 -4.75 9.42
CA LEU A 128 -5.09 -4.25 8.65
C LEU A 128 -6.42 -4.76 9.19
N LEU A 129 -6.49 -6.04 9.56
CA LEU A 129 -7.69 -6.63 10.15
C LEU A 129 -8.03 -5.99 11.50
N ALA A 130 -7.03 -5.79 12.36
CA ALA A 130 -7.23 -5.14 13.65
C ALA A 130 -7.76 -3.70 13.50
N GLU A 131 -7.14 -2.90 12.62
CA GLU A 131 -7.57 -1.52 12.38
C GLU A 131 -8.95 -1.42 11.74
N ALA A 132 -9.31 -2.37 10.86
CA ALA A 132 -10.63 -2.42 10.24
C ALA A 132 -11.74 -2.78 11.24
N SER A 133 -11.44 -3.63 12.23
CA SER A 133 -12.38 -3.97 13.30
C SER A 133 -12.59 -2.81 14.25
N ASN A 134 -11.53 -2.11 14.65
CA ASN A 134 -11.61 -0.97 15.56
C ASN A 134 -12.37 0.24 14.99
N LYS A 135 -12.49 0.36 13.66
CA LYS A 135 -13.23 1.44 13.00
C LYS A 135 -14.74 1.18 12.84
N ARG A 136 -15.24 0.01 13.24
CA ARG A 136 -16.66 -0.34 13.14
C ARG A 136 -17.46 -0.01 14.40
N GLU A 137 -16.78 0.41 15.47
CA GLU A 137 -17.35 1.01 16.69
C GLU A 137 -17.37 2.53 16.59
#